data_AF-A0AA36N695-F1
#
_entry.id   AF-A0AA36N695-F1
#
_cell.length_a   1.000
_cell.length_b   1.000
_cell.length_c   1.000
_cell.angle_alpha   90.00
_cell.angle_beta   90.00
_cell.angle_gamma   90.00
#
_symmetry.space_group_name_H-M   'P 1'
#
loop_
_entity.id
_entity.type
_entity.pdbx_description
1 polymer ?
#
loop_
_entity_poly.entity_id
_entity_poly.type
_entity_poly.pdbx_seq_one_letter_code
_entity_poly.pdbx_strand_id
1 'polypeptide(L)'
;MKRIADLEKELKVQRDAEAEARKLRQASRDMLNVSELSGELACCVCKDWLVHAATIQCSHSFCWSCIDRWLQTQQFVCPVCRDEVTREPVRTRAVDTIVQKTVQRLPAAEQAEYEERVRAAEAEDSRSRKNLKELEKHIDDAVKSGKSFFHINQVWAKKDKDTFKKGVNQYTGNARETYCRLTGLTVQWVHSADSRQLNVALHNLGLGKQVDRPEDEIRQRLLMFLRYG
;
A
#
# COMPACT_ATOMS: atom_id res chain seq x y z
N MET A 1 -11.87 57.12 -38.85
CA MET A 1 -12.52 57.32 -37.53
C MET A 1 -13.54 56.23 -37.21
N LYS A 2 -14.59 56.01 -38.01
CA LYS A 2 -15.67 55.03 -37.72
C LYS A 2 -15.17 53.59 -37.49
N ARG A 3 -14.31 53.08 -38.38
CA ARG A 3 -13.74 51.71 -38.31
C ARG A 3 -12.88 51.44 -37.07
N ILE A 4 -12.22 52.46 -36.51
CA ILE A 4 -11.42 52.32 -35.28
C ILE A 4 -12.35 52.17 -34.08
N ALA A 5 -13.39 53.02 -34.00
CA ALA A 5 -14.39 52.94 -32.95
C ALA A 5 -15.18 51.60 -32.98
N ASP A 6 -15.44 51.05 -34.17
CA ASP A 6 -16.07 49.75 -34.33
C ASP A 6 -15.18 48.61 -33.79
N LEU A 7 -13.88 48.62 -34.11
CA LEU A 7 -12.90 47.64 -33.60
C LEU A 7 -12.69 47.75 -32.08
N GLU A 8 -12.67 48.97 -31.53
CA GLU A 8 -12.59 49.19 -30.08
C GLU A 8 -13.81 48.63 -29.35
N LYS A 9 -15.00 48.77 -29.96
CA LYS A 9 -16.25 48.21 -29.43
C LYS A 9 -16.23 46.68 -29.47
N GLU A 10 -15.77 46.07 -30.56
CA GLU A 10 -15.62 44.61 -30.67
C GLU A 10 -14.62 44.06 -29.65
N LEU A 11 -13.47 44.72 -29.47
CA LEU A 11 -12.46 44.34 -28.48
C LEU A 11 -13.00 44.43 -27.05
N LYS A 12 -13.83 45.42 -26.76
CA LYS A 12 -14.50 45.54 -25.45
C LYS A 12 -15.46 44.39 -25.19
N VAL A 13 -16.28 44.03 -26.18
CA VAL A 13 -17.21 42.89 -26.09
C VAL A 13 -16.45 41.57 -25.86
N GLN A 14 -15.33 41.36 -26.54
CA GLN A 14 -14.48 40.18 -26.31
C GLN A 14 -13.91 40.13 -24.89
N ARG A 15 -13.39 41.25 -24.38
CA ARG A 15 -12.85 41.33 -23.01
C ARG A 15 -13.91 41.09 -21.94
N ASP A 16 -15.11 41.63 -22.14
CA ASP A 16 -16.22 41.44 -21.22
C ASP A 16 -16.69 39.97 -21.22
N ALA A 17 -16.75 39.34 -22.40
CA ALA A 17 -17.06 37.92 -22.53
C ALA A 17 -16.00 37.01 -21.87
N GLU A 18 -14.71 37.32 -22.02
CA GLU A 18 -13.62 36.60 -21.35
C GLU A 18 -13.66 36.76 -19.82
N ALA A 19 -13.97 37.96 -19.33
CA ALA A 19 -14.12 38.23 -17.91
C ALA A 19 -15.32 37.44 -17.32
N GLU A 20 -16.43 37.38 -18.04
CA GLU A 20 -17.61 36.62 -17.61
C GLU A 20 -17.36 35.11 -17.63
N ALA A 21 -16.71 34.60 -18.68
CA ALA A 21 -16.27 33.20 -18.73
C ALA A 21 -15.31 32.85 -17.57
N ARG A 22 -14.44 33.78 -17.17
CA ARG A 22 -13.54 33.59 -16.02
C ARG A 22 -14.30 33.54 -14.70
N LYS A 23 -15.32 34.38 -14.50
CA LYS A 23 -16.20 34.35 -13.32
C LYS A 23 -17.00 33.05 -13.25
N LEU A 24 -17.60 32.60 -14.36
CA LEU A 24 -18.30 31.31 -14.45
C LEU A 24 -17.38 30.13 -14.08
N ARG A 25 -16.15 30.11 -14.58
CA ARG A 25 -15.13 29.09 -14.21
C ARG A 25 -14.67 29.17 -12.76
N GLN A 26 -14.75 30.34 -12.13
CA GLN A 26 -14.42 30.52 -10.71
C GLN A 26 -15.59 30.04 -9.85
N ALA A 27 -16.81 30.47 -10.15
CA ALA A 27 -18.03 30.03 -9.47
C ALA A 27 -18.23 28.51 -9.56
N SER A 28 -17.97 27.90 -10.73
CA SER A 28 -17.99 26.44 -10.89
C SER A 28 -16.90 25.73 -10.08
N ARG A 29 -15.78 26.39 -9.79
CA ARG A 29 -14.71 25.86 -8.92
C ARG A 29 -15.10 25.92 -7.44
N ASP A 30 -15.88 26.92 -7.07
CA ASP A 30 -16.35 27.15 -5.70
C ASP A 30 -17.60 26.30 -5.37
N MET A 31 -18.21 25.64 -6.37
CA MET A 31 -19.33 24.68 -6.17
C MET A 31 -18.91 23.32 -5.59
N LEU A 32 -17.62 22.97 -5.59
CA LEU A 32 -17.16 21.70 -5.00
C LEU A 32 -17.08 21.86 -3.49
N ASN A 33 -18.12 21.38 -2.80
CA ASN A 33 -18.19 21.40 -1.35
C ASN A 33 -17.13 20.44 -0.77
N VAL A 34 -16.07 21.02 -0.19
CA VAL A 34 -14.94 20.28 0.40
C VAL A 34 -15.43 19.34 1.52
N SER A 35 -16.50 19.68 2.23
CA SER A 35 -17.05 18.81 3.27
C SER A 35 -17.67 17.54 2.70
N GLU A 36 -18.20 17.56 1.48
CA GLU A 36 -18.79 16.38 0.81
C GLU A 36 -17.72 15.40 0.33
N LEU A 37 -16.48 15.87 0.07
CA LEU A 37 -15.34 15.02 -0.27
C LEU A 37 -14.77 14.25 0.92
N SER A 38 -15.13 14.63 2.15
CA SER A 38 -14.60 13.98 3.37
C SER A 38 -14.95 12.49 3.43
N GLY A 39 -16.14 12.09 2.99
CA GLY A 39 -16.55 10.68 2.95
C GLY A 39 -15.74 9.85 1.96
N GLU A 40 -15.47 10.39 0.77
CA GLU A 40 -14.74 9.69 -0.30
C GLU A 40 -13.23 9.58 -0.02
N LEU A 41 -12.71 10.47 0.81
CA LEU A 41 -11.29 10.56 1.16
C LEU A 41 -11.00 10.09 2.60
N ALA A 42 -11.97 9.49 3.26
CA ALA A 42 -11.83 8.86 4.56
C ALA A 42 -11.50 7.38 4.44
N CYS A 43 -10.58 6.91 5.28
CA CYS A 43 -10.28 5.51 5.45
C CYS A 43 -11.44 4.81 6.16
N CYS A 44 -12.01 3.75 5.58
CA CYS A 44 -13.13 3.05 6.21
C CYS A 44 -12.75 2.28 7.49
N VAL A 45 -11.45 2.09 7.76
CA VAL A 45 -10.94 1.37 8.93
C VAL A 45 -10.85 2.29 10.14
N CYS A 46 -10.16 3.43 10.01
CA CYS A 46 -10.01 4.40 11.10
C CYS A 46 -11.06 5.53 11.10
N LYS A 47 -11.90 5.60 10.06
CA LYS A 47 -13.00 6.57 9.89
C LYS A 47 -12.54 8.03 9.83
N ASP A 48 -11.35 8.25 9.29
CA ASP A 48 -10.70 9.55 9.22
C ASP A 48 -9.90 9.66 7.91
N TRP A 49 -9.46 10.87 7.52
CA TRP A 49 -8.74 11.17 6.28
C TRP A 49 -7.63 10.14 5.98
N LEU A 50 -7.51 9.75 4.72
CA LEU A 50 -6.46 8.84 4.28
C LEU A 50 -5.09 9.46 4.55
N VAL A 51 -4.25 8.73 5.28
CA VAL A 51 -2.85 9.06 5.51
C VAL A 51 -2.02 8.00 4.82
N HIS A 52 -1.12 8.42 3.93
CA HIS A 52 -0.32 7.51 3.12
C HIS A 52 -1.22 6.52 2.37
N ALA A 53 -2.13 7.06 1.56
CA ALA A 53 -3.17 6.30 0.87
C ALA A 53 -2.59 5.07 0.16
N ALA A 54 -3.26 3.94 0.35
CA ALA A 54 -2.92 2.65 -0.20
C ALA A 54 -4.16 2.02 -0.83
N THR A 55 -4.05 1.67 -2.11
CA THR A 55 -5.14 1.07 -2.89
C THR A 55 -4.86 -0.41 -3.10
N ILE A 56 -5.87 -1.25 -2.91
CA ILE A 56 -5.80 -2.69 -3.19
C ILE A 56 -6.45 -3.03 -4.53
N GLN A 57 -6.34 -4.28 -4.97
CA GLN A 57 -6.77 -4.71 -6.31
C GLN A 57 -8.25 -4.51 -6.65
N CYS A 58 -9.14 -4.48 -5.65
CA CYS A 58 -10.56 -4.13 -5.85
C CYS A 58 -10.81 -2.60 -5.91
N SER A 59 -9.75 -1.79 -6.00
CA SER A 59 -9.76 -0.32 -6.09
C SER A 59 -10.23 0.45 -4.83
N HIS A 60 -10.42 -0.22 -3.69
CA HIS A 60 -10.66 0.48 -2.42
C HIS A 60 -9.36 1.02 -1.82
N SER A 61 -9.44 2.21 -1.21
CA SER A 61 -8.30 2.93 -0.62
C SER A 61 -8.39 3.01 0.90
N PHE A 62 -7.24 2.91 1.57
CA PHE A 62 -7.11 2.94 3.03
C PHE A 62 -5.86 3.73 3.43
N CYS A 63 -5.73 4.10 4.71
CA CYS A 63 -4.40 4.46 5.22
C CYS A 63 -3.46 3.26 5.09
N TRP A 64 -2.22 3.47 4.67
CA TRP A 64 -1.22 2.39 4.56
C TRP A 64 -1.17 1.52 5.82
N SER A 65 -1.00 2.14 7.00
CA SER A 65 -0.92 1.43 8.28
C SER A 65 -2.20 0.66 8.63
N CYS A 66 -3.37 1.13 8.18
CA CYS A 66 -4.64 0.46 8.44
C CYS A 66 -4.78 -0.83 7.63
N ILE A 67 -4.56 -0.76 6.31
CA ILE A 67 -4.67 -1.95 5.46
C ILE A 67 -3.51 -2.92 5.71
N ASP A 68 -2.31 -2.42 5.99
CA ASP A 68 -1.16 -3.25 6.32
C ASP A 68 -1.43 -4.09 7.59
N ARG A 69 -1.91 -3.45 8.66
CA ARG A 69 -2.30 -4.15 9.90
C ARG A 69 -3.45 -5.12 9.68
N TRP A 70 -4.44 -4.76 8.87
CA TRP A 70 -5.56 -5.64 8.54
C TRP A 70 -5.08 -6.94 7.91
N LEU A 71 -4.21 -6.86 6.89
CA LEU A 71 -3.68 -8.02 6.20
C LEU A 71 -2.75 -8.86 7.10
N GLN A 72 -2.02 -8.24 8.04
CA GLN A 72 -1.21 -8.96 9.04
C GLN A 72 -2.06 -9.86 9.97
N THR A 73 -3.35 -9.56 10.17
CA THR A 73 -4.27 -10.43 10.94
C THR A 73 -4.74 -11.67 10.17
N GLN A 74 -4.10 -11.99 9.03
CA GLN A 74 -4.47 -13.08 8.11
C GLN A 74 -5.85 -12.90 7.45
N GLN A 75 -6.40 -11.69 7.48
CA GLN A 75 -7.63 -11.35 6.78
C GLN A 75 -7.29 -10.87 5.37
N PHE A 76 -7.07 -11.81 4.44
CA PHE A 76 -6.79 -11.52 3.02
C PHE A 76 -8.05 -11.15 2.24
N VAL A 77 -8.85 -10.25 2.80
CA VAL A 77 -10.10 -9.76 2.22
C VAL A 77 -10.19 -8.26 2.37
N CYS A 78 -10.82 -7.58 1.41
CA CYS A 78 -11.05 -6.14 1.48
C CYS A 78 -11.98 -5.78 2.66
N PRO A 79 -11.63 -4.79 3.51
CA PRO A 79 -12.53 -4.31 4.58
C PRO A 79 -13.88 -3.75 4.10
N VAL A 80 -14.00 -3.40 2.81
CA VAL A 80 -15.22 -2.80 2.22
C VAL A 80 -16.07 -3.85 1.52
N CYS A 81 -15.60 -4.38 0.39
CA CYS A 81 -16.36 -5.30 -0.46
C CYS A 81 -16.15 -6.78 -0.13
N ARG A 82 -15.19 -7.11 0.74
CA ARG A 82 -14.79 -8.48 1.11
C ARG A 82 -14.18 -9.32 -0.02
N ASP A 83 -13.87 -8.71 -1.17
CA ASP A 83 -13.10 -9.37 -2.23
C ASP A 83 -11.75 -9.84 -1.70
N GLU A 84 -11.29 -10.99 -2.18
CA GLU A 84 -9.97 -11.52 -1.82
C GLU A 84 -8.86 -10.56 -2.21
N VAL A 85 -7.87 -10.41 -1.34
CA VAL A 85 -6.66 -9.61 -1.55
C VAL A 85 -5.50 -10.55 -1.81
N THR A 86 -5.10 -10.63 -3.08
CA THR A 86 -4.03 -11.54 -3.56
C THR A 86 -2.74 -10.80 -3.91
N ARG A 87 -2.74 -9.48 -3.78
CA ARG A 87 -1.60 -8.59 -4.05
C ARG A 87 -1.43 -7.58 -2.92
N GLU A 88 -0.19 -7.15 -2.73
CA GLU A 88 0.16 -6.12 -1.76
C GLU A 88 -0.55 -4.78 -2.10
N PRO A 89 -1.00 -4.02 -1.09
CA PRO A 89 -1.50 -2.66 -1.29
C PRO A 89 -0.48 -1.76 -1.99
N VAL A 90 -0.95 -0.87 -2.87
CA VAL A 90 -0.09 0.05 -3.63
C VAL A 90 -0.26 1.48 -3.12
N ARG A 91 0.86 2.15 -2.80
CA ARG A 91 0.88 3.56 -2.41
C ARG A 91 0.34 4.46 -3.53
N THR A 92 -0.70 5.23 -3.22
CA THR A 92 -1.43 6.05 -4.19
C THR A 92 -1.15 7.53 -3.95
N ARG A 93 -0.01 8.00 -4.46
CA ARG A 93 0.50 9.38 -4.22
C ARG A 93 -0.43 10.49 -4.75
N ALA A 94 -1.20 10.20 -5.80
CA ALA A 94 -2.18 11.13 -6.32
C ALA A 94 -3.29 11.40 -5.28
N VAL A 95 -3.78 10.35 -4.60
CA VAL A 95 -4.78 10.48 -3.53
C VAL A 95 -4.19 11.22 -2.33
N ASP A 96 -2.95 10.90 -1.92
CA ASP A 96 -2.25 11.67 -0.87
C ASP A 96 -2.25 13.19 -1.17
N THR A 97 -1.96 13.56 -2.42
CA THR A 97 -1.93 14.97 -2.86
C THR A 97 -3.33 15.61 -2.82
N ILE A 98 -4.37 14.86 -3.20
CA ILE A 98 -5.75 15.32 -3.18
C ILE A 98 -6.22 15.54 -1.73
N VAL A 99 -5.96 14.59 -0.83
CA VAL A 99 -6.29 14.71 0.60
C VAL A 99 -5.61 15.93 1.19
N GLN A 100 -4.31 16.10 0.97
CA GLN A 100 -3.58 17.25 1.51
C GLN A 100 -4.17 18.60 1.04
N LYS A 101 -4.47 18.74 -0.25
CA LYS A 101 -5.10 19.95 -0.79
C LYS A 101 -6.52 20.18 -0.29
N THR A 102 -7.24 19.11 0.03
CA THR A 102 -8.60 19.15 0.58
C THR A 102 -8.56 19.60 2.03
N VAL A 103 -7.69 18.99 2.85
CA VAL A 103 -7.49 19.33 4.26
C VAL A 103 -7.04 20.78 4.44
N GLN A 104 -6.19 21.32 3.56
CA GLN A 104 -5.76 22.74 3.59
C GLN A 104 -6.91 23.76 3.48
N ARG A 105 -8.12 23.33 3.07
CA ARG A 105 -9.31 24.18 2.97
C ARG A 105 -10.24 24.05 4.19
N LEU A 106 -9.93 23.17 5.13
CA LEU A 106 -10.69 22.95 6.37
C LEU A 106 -10.28 23.96 7.46
N PRO A 107 -11.02 24.07 8.57
CA PRO A 107 -10.59 24.85 9.73
C PRO A 107 -9.22 24.42 10.28
N ALA A 108 -8.48 25.35 10.88
CA ALA A 108 -7.12 25.11 11.37
C ALA A 108 -7.00 23.97 12.39
N ALA A 109 -8.06 23.71 13.18
CA ALA A 109 -8.10 22.59 14.12
C ALA A 109 -8.02 21.23 13.39
N GLU A 110 -8.85 21.02 12.37
CA GLU A 110 -8.85 19.78 11.58
C GLU A 110 -7.55 19.59 10.78
N GLN A 111 -6.95 20.69 10.32
CA GLN A 111 -5.63 20.66 9.68
C GLN A 111 -4.56 20.12 10.64
N ALA A 112 -4.52 20.65 11.87
CA ALA A 112 -3.54 20.24 12.88
C ALA A 112 -3.69 18.76 13.28
N GLU A 113 -4.93 18.28 13.41
CA GLU A 113 -5.24 16.87 13.68
C GLU A 113 -4.73 15.95 12.57
N TYR A 114 -4.98 16.30 11.30
CA TYR A 114 -4.46 15.55 10.16
C TYR A 114 -2.94 15.54 10.12
N GLU A 115 -2.29 16.70 10.34
CA GLU A 115 -0.83 16.80 10.36
C GLU A 115 -0.18 16.00 11.49
N GLU A 116 -0.84 15.88 12.65
CA GLU A 116 -0.39 15.00 13.73
C GLU A 116 -0.43 13.53 13.29
N ARG A 117 -1.52 13.10 12.63
CA ARG A 117 -1.64 11.73 12.10
C ARG A 117 -0.58 11.42 11.05
N VAL A 118 -0.27 12.38 10.17
CA VAL A 118 0.83 12.25 9.19
C VAL A 118 2.16 12.09 9.90
N ARG A 119 2.47 12.95 10.87
CA ARG A 119 3.72 12.87 11.66
C ARG A 119 3.85 11.54 12.40
N ALA A 120 2.76 11.04 12.98
CA ALA A 120 2.74 9.75 13.66
C ALA A 120 3.04 8.59 12.71
N ALA A 121 2.45 8.59 11.51
CA ALA A 121 2.70 7.59 10.47
C ALA A 121 4.16 7.64 9.99
N GLU A 122 4.71 8.83 9.73
CA GLU A 122 6.11 8.99 9.32
C GLU A 122 7.11 8.53 10.40
N ALA A 123 6.80 8.78 11.67
CA ALA A 123 7.61 8.32 12.79
C ALA A 123 7.56 6.79 12.96
N GLU A 124 6.42 6.16 12.69
CA GLU A 124 6.30 4.69 12.63
C GLU A 124 7.12 4.11 11.46
N ASP A 125 6.97 4.67 10.26
CA ASP A 125 7.75 4.27 9.07
C ASP A 125 9.27 4.39 9.31
N SER A 126 9.71 5.49 9.92
CA SER A 126 11.11 5.71 10.25
C SER A 126 11.67 4.66 11.22
N ARG A 127 10.89 4.29 12.24
CA ARG A 127 11.24 3.21 13.18
C ARG A 127 11.33 1.86 12.49
N SER A 128 10.32 1.51 11.70
CA SER A 128 10.28 0.26 10.93
C SER A 128 11.46 0.13 9.96
N ARG A 129 11.86 1.20 9.29
CA ARG A 129 13.05 1.23 8.41
C ARG A 129 14.36 1.00 9.17
N LYS A 130 14.51 1.54 10.38
CA LYS A 130 15.70 1.30 11.22
C LYS A 130 15.77 -0.16 11.67
N ASN A 131 14.66 -0.68 12.20
CA ASN A 131 14.57 -2.08 12.63
C ASN A 131 14.86 -3.05 11.47
N LEU A 132 14.38 -2.75 10.27
CA LEU A 132 14.67 -3.54 9.07
C LEU A 132 16.18 -3.58 8.78
N LYS A 133 16.86 -2.43 8.77
CA LYS A 133 18.31 -2.37 8.52
C LYS A 133 19.13 -3.16 9.55
N GLU A 134 18.73 -3.13 10.81
CA GLU A 134 19.37 -3.92 11.87
C GLU A 134 19.17 -5.42 11.64
N LEU A 135 17.95 -5.85 11.28
CA LEU A 135 17.66 -7.24 10.94
C LEU A 135 18.47 -7.71 9.72
N GLU A 136 18.55 -6.90 8.67
CA GLU A 136 19.34 -7.19 7.47
C GLU A 136 20.80 -7.47 7.82
N LYS A 137 21.39 -6.62 8.66
CA LYS A 137 22.77 -6.81 9.14
C LYS A 137 22.94 -8.14 9.89
N HIS A 138 22.03 -8.46 10.82
CA HIS A 138 22.10 -9.72 11.58
C HIS A 138 21.97 -10.95 10.68
N ILE A 139 21.13 -10.88 9.66
CA ILE A 139 20.95 -11.97 8.69
C ILE A 139 22.20 -12.14 7.84
N ASP A 140 22.77 -11.05 7.32
CA ASP A 140 24.00 -11.12 6.52
C ASP A 140 25.17 -11.71 7.32
N ASP A 141 25.30 -11.34 8.59
CA ASP A 141 26.32 -11.90 9.50
C ASP A 141 26.07 -13.40 9.79
N ALA A 142 24.81 -13.81 9.93
CA ALA A 142 24.43 -15.22 10.09
C ALA A 142 24.74 -16.06 8.85
N VAL A 143 24.49 -15.52 7.65
CA VAL A 143 24.81 -16.17 6.37
C VAL A 143 26.32 -16.31 6.20
N LYS A 144 27.09 -15.23 6.46
CA LYS A 144 28.56 -15.23 6.37
C LYS A 144 29.23 -16.20 7.35
N SER A 145 28.65 -16.40 8.53
CA SER A 145 29.17 -17.34 9.53
C SER A 145 28.89 -18.81 9.21
N GLY A 146 28.31 -19.12 8.04
CA GLY A 146 28.12 -20.49 7.58
C GLY A 146 27.07 -21.26 8.38
N LYS A 147 26.17 -20.57 9.09
CA LYS A 147 25.03 -21.23 9.75
C LYS A 147 24.17 -21.89 8.68
N SER A 148 24.17 -23.21 8.66
CA SER A 148 23.38 -24.01 7.73
C SER A 148 21.88 -23.86 8.05
N PHE A 149 21.17 -23.08 7.24
CA PHE A 149 19.70 -23.06 7.22
C PHE A 149 19.18 -24.05 6.19
N PHE A 150 18.05 -24.70 6.48
CA PHE A 150 17.35 -25.55 5.53
C PHE A 150 16.85 -24.72 4.34
N HIS A 151 16.95 -25.28 3.13
CA HIS A 151 16.61 -24.58 1.90
C HIS A 151 15.16 -24.86 1.48
N ILE A 152 14.47 -23.86 0.91
CA ILE A 152 13.05 -23.95 0.52
C ILE A 152 12.79 -25.02 -0.56
N ASN A 153 13.82 -25.35 -1.35
CA ASN A 153 13.78 -26.41 -2.37
C ASN A 153 13.79 -27.84 -1.80
N GLN A 154 14.03 -28.01 -0.51
CA GLN A 154 14.07 -29.30 0.17
C GLN A 154 12.81 -29.49 1.02
N VAL A 155 12.33 -30.72 1.16
CA VAL A 155 11.22 -31.03 2.06
C VAL A 155 11.71 -30.90 3.50
N TRP A 156 11.04 -30.07 4.29
CA TRP A 156 11.41 -29.80 5.69
C TRP A 156 10.85 -30.87 6.62
N ALA A 157 11.66 -31.31 7.59
CA ALA A 157 11.17 -32.12 8.69
C ALA A 157 10.25 -31.29 9.59
N LYS A 158 9.38 -31.96 10.37
CA LYS A 158 8.42 -31.28 11.25
C LYS A 158 9.09 -30.25 12.18
N LYS A 159 10.24 -30.61 12.75
CA LYS A 159 11.04 -29.74 13.63
C LYS A 159 11.50 -28.46 12.92
N ASP A 160 11.89 -28.56 11.64
CA ASP A 160 12.36 -27.42 10.85
C ASP A 160 11.20 -26.49 10.50
N LYS A 161 10.05 -27.05 10.12
CA LYS A 161 8.79 -26.30 9.94
C LYS A 161 8.41 -25.53 11.20
N ASP A 162 8.46 -26.18 12.36
CA ASP A 162 8.14 -25.56 13.65
C ASP A 162 9.14 -24.45 14.02
N THR A 163 10.43 -24.66 13.72
CA THR A 163 11.50 -23.69 13.98
C THR A 163 11.33 -22.46 13.09
N PHE A 164 11.12 -22.65 11.79
CA PHE A 164 10.86 -21.57 10.85
C PHE A 164 9.61 -20.78 11.24
N LYS A 165 8.51 -21.47 11.53
CA LYS A 165 7.24 -20.84 11.91
C LYS A 165 7.39 -19.95 13.15
N LYS A 166 8.11 -20.41 14.18
CA LYS A 166 8.38 -19.61 15.38
C LYS A 166 9.23 -18.37 15.09
N GLY A 167 10.16 -18.45 14.15
CA GLY A 167 10.99 -17.32 13.75
C GLY A 167 10.24 -16.31 12.87
N VAL A 168 9.64 -16.78 11.78
CA VAL A 168 8.99 -15.94 10.76
C VAL A 168 7.77 -15.17 11.31
N ASN A 169 7.12 -15.68 12.36
CA ASN A 169 5.98 -15.02 13.03
C ASN A 169 6.39 -13.82 13.90
N GLN A 170 7.68 -13.60 14.12
CA GLN A 170 8.16 -12.41 14.84
C GLN A 170 8.28 -11.19 13.93
N TYR A 171 8.07 -11.37 12.62
CA TYR A 171 8.30 -10.35 11.62
C TYR A 171 7.08 -10.21 10.71
N THR A 172 6.86 -9.01 10.19
CA THR A 172 5.84 -8.70 9.18
C THR A 172 6.44 -7.81 8.09
N GLY A 173 5.74 -7.68 6.94
CA GLY A 173 6.16 -6.85 5.83
C GLY A 173 7.58 -7.17 5.34
N ASN A 174 8.37 -6.13 5.08
CA ASN A 174 9.75 -6.27 4.58
C ASN A 174 10.68 -7.03 5.54
N ALA A 175 10.44 -6.96 6.85
CA ALA A 175 11.25 -7.69 7.83
C ALA A 175 11.02 -9.20 7.72
N ARG A 176 9.78 -9.62 7.45
CA ARG A 176 9.45 -11.03 7.21
C ARG A 176 10.12 -11.54 5.95
N GLU A 177 10.00 -10.83 4.83
CA GLU A 177 10.67 -11.22 3.59
C GLU A 177 12.18 -11.35 3.81
N THR A 178 12.76 -10.40 4.56
CA THR A 178 14.16 -10.42 4.94
C THR A 178 14.53 -11.66 5.74
N TYR A 179 13.71 -12.06 6.72
CA TYR A 179 13.88 -13.33 7.44
C TYR A 179 13.78 -14.55 6.51
N CYS A 180 12.82 -14.57 5.58
CA CYS A 180 12.61 -15.68 4.64
C CYS A 180 13.82 -15.97 3.74
N ARG A 181 14.66 -14.95 3.46
CA ARG A 181 15.93 -15.11 2.72
C ARG A 181 16.87 -16.16 3.33
N LEU A 182 16.82 -16.37 4.64
CA LEU A 182 17.62 -17.40 5.32
C LEU A 182 17.34 -18.80 4.77
N THR A 183 16.14 -19.05 4.24
CA THR A 183 15.75 -20.34 3.65
C THR A 183 15.82 -20.36 2.12
N GLY A 184 16.25 -19.26 1.49
CA GLY A 184 16.21 -19.09 0.03
C GLY A 184 14.82 -18.75 -0.54
N LEU A 185 13.81 -18.60 0.32
CA LEU A 185 12.48 -18.13 -0.09
C LEU A 185 12.50 -16.60 -0.28
N THR A 186 12.60 -16.16 -1.54
CA THR A 186 12.65 -14.74 -1.93
C THR A 186 11.61 -14.43 -2.99
N VAL A 187 11.26 -13.15 -3.19
CA VAL A 187 10.36 -12.73 -4.29
C VAL A 187 10.88 -13.21 -5.64
N GLN A 188 12.18 -13.05 -5.89
CA GLN A 188 12.82 -13.52 -7.13
C GLN A 188 12.68 -15.04 -7.29
N TRP A 189 12.91 -15.81 -6.22
CA TRP A 189 12.73 -17.27 -6.24
C TRP A 189 11.27 -17.65 -6.52
N VAL A 190 10.29 -16.95 -5.92
CA VAL A 190 8.87 -17.21 -6.17
C VAL A 190 8.49 -16.98 -7.63
N HIS A 191 9.14 -16.06 -8.35
CA HIS A 191 8.89 -15.84 -9.77
C HIS A 191 9.62 -16.85 -10.69
N SER A 192 10.80 -17.34 -10.30
CA SER A 192 11.60 -18.24 -11.14
C SER A 192 11.40 -19.73 -10.86
N ALA A 193 10.80 -20.08 -9.71
CA ALA A 193 10.62 -21.47 -9.30
C ALA A 193 9.70 -22.25 -10.25
N ASP A 194 10.03 -23.52 -10.47
CA ASP A 194 9.18 -24.47 -11.21
C ASP A 194 8.00 -24.98 -10.37
N SER A 195 7.03 -25.61 -11.03
CA SER A 195 5.85 -26.23 -10.40
C SER A 195 6.19 -27.12 -9.18
N ARG A 196 7.24 -27.93 -9.27
CA ARG A 196 7.62 -28.85 -8.19
C ARG A 196 8.18 -28.08 -7.00
N GLN A 197 9.03 -27.10 -7.24
CA GLN A 197 9.61 -26.22 -6.23
C GLN A 197 8.53 -25.42 -5.49
N LEU A 198 7.56 -24.86 -6.21
CA LEU A 198 6.42 -24.14 -5.64
C LEU A 198 5.58 -25.03 -4.70
N ASN A 199 5.30 -26.27 -5.12
CA ASN A 199 4.56 -27.23 -4.30
C ASN A 199 5.32 -27.65 -3.04
N VAL A 200 6.65 -27.85 -3.13
CA VAL A 200 7.49 -28.10 -1.94
C VAL A 200 7.43 -26.94 -0.96
N ALA A 201 7.50 -25.69 -1.44
CA ALA A 201 7.35 -24.51 -0.59
C ALA A 201 5.99 -24.45 0.10
N LEU A 202 4.88 -24.69 -0.62
CA LEU A 202 3.54 -24.74 -0.01
C LEU A 202 3.44 -25.80 1.09
N HIS A 203 4.00 -26.99 0.86
CA HIS A 203 4.03 -28.07 1.84
C HIS A 203 4.85 -27.71 3.08
N ASN A 204 6.02 -27.07 2.88
CA ASN A 204 6.90 -26.64 3.95
C ASN A 204 6.25 -25.57 4.84
N LEU A 205 5.60 -24.59 4.22
CA LEU A 205 4.94 -23.48 4.89
C LEU A 205 3.54 -23.84 5.44
N GLY A 206 3.03 -25.03 5.12
CA GLY A 206 1.69 -25.48 5.55
C GLY A 206 0.56 -24.71 4.85
N LEU A 207 0.79 -24.22 3.64
CA LEU A 207 -0.16 -23.41 2.86
C LEU A 207 -1.01 -24.24 1.89
N GLY A 208 -0.72 -25.53 1.72
CA GLY A 208 -1.29 -26.41 0.69
C GLY A 208 -2.75 -26.88 0.89
N LYS A 209 -3.61 -26.12 1.57
CA LYS A 209 -5.06 -26.42 1.57
C LYS A 209 -5.67 -26.00 0.23
N GLN A 210 -5.42 -26.82 -0.80
CA GLN A 210 -6.02 -26.94 -2.14
C GLN A 210 -4.89 -27.37 -3.10
N VAL A 211 -4.88 -28.66 -3.44
CA VAL A 211 -3.80 -29.32 -4.20
C VAL A 211 -3.97 -29.15 -5.73
N ASP A 212 -5.00 -28.42 -6.16
CA ASP A 212 -5.40 -28.28 -7.56
C ASP A 212 -5.53 -26.79 -7.95
N ARG A 213 -4.51 -25.99 -7.62
CA ARG A 213 -4.46 -24.55 -7.95
C ARG A 213 -3.53 -24.27 -9.13
N PRO A 214 -3.89 -23.35 -10.05
CA PRO A 214 -2.97 -22.82 -11.05
C PRO A 214 -1.67 -22.29 -10.44
N GLU A 215 -0.54 -22.40 -11.15
CA GLU A 215 0.77 -21.91 -10.66
C GLU A 215 0.72 -20.44 -10.21
N ASP A 216 -0.02 -19.60 -10.93
CA ASP A 216 -0.16 -18.18 -10.62
C ASP A 216 -0.78 -17.93 -9.24
N GLU A 217 -1.75 -18.74 -8.83
CA GLU A 217 -2.34 -18.65 -7.49
C GLU A 217 -1.34 -19.08 -6.41
N ILE A 218 -0.51 -20.09 -6.70
CA ILE A 218 0.54 -20.52 -5.79
C ILE A 218 1.56 -19.40 -5.59
N ARG A 219 2.00 -18.77 -6.69
CA ARG A 219 2.92 -17.62 -6.64
C ARG A 219 2.30 -16.46 -5.86
N GLN A 220 1.06 -16.09 -6.13
CA GLN A 220 0.34 -15.05 -5.38
C GLN A 220 0.26 -15.39 -3.88
N ARG A 221 -0.06 -16.64 -3.54
CA ARG A 221 -0.13 -17.08 -2.14
C ARG A 221 1.22 -16.97 -1.43
N LEU A 222 2.30 -17.34 -2.10
CA LEU A 222 3.67 -17.25 -1.56
C LEU A 222 4.14 -15.79 -1.42
N LEU A 223 3.82 -14.93 -2.40
CA LEU A 223 4.11 -13.49 -2.32
C LEU A 223 3.35 -12.83 -1.16
N MET A 224 2.06 -13.17 -0.99
CA MET A 224 1.29 -12.72 0.17
C MET A 224 1.85 -13.27 1.47
N PHE A 225 2.34 -14.52 1.50
CA PHE A 225 2.99 -15.08 2.69
C PHE A 225 4.26 -14.31 3.08
N LEU A 226 5.12 -13.96 2.11
CA LEU A 226 6.36 -13.21 2.33
C LEU A 226 6.12 -11.87 3.04
N ARG A 227 4.96 -11.24 2.82
CA ARG A 227 4.60 -9.97 3.46
C ARG A 227 3.72 -10.14 4.69
N TYR A 228 2.72 -11.02 4.61
CA TYR A 228 1.58 -11.05 5.52
C TYR A 228 1.24 -12.42 6.09
N GLY A 229 1.96 -13.51 5.78
CA GLY A 229 1.58 -14.89 6.15
C GLY A 229 1.81 -15.33 7.59
#